data_AF-A0A932T7S1-F1
#
_entry.id   AF-A0A932T7S1-F1
#
_cell.length_a   1.000
_cell.length_b   1.000
_cell.length_c   1.000
_cell.angle_alpha   90.00
_cell.angle_beta   90.00
_cell.angle_gamma   90.00
#
_symmetry.space_group_name_H-M   'P 1'
#
loop_
_entity.id
_entity.type
_entity.pdbx_description
1 polymer ?
#
loop_
_entity_poly.entity_id
_entity_poly.type
_entity_poly.pdbx_seq_one_letter_code
_entity_poly.pdbx_strand_id
1 'polypeptide(L)'
;MKYLLVLCTCMVSLSGFSQSKKISFKLGSEYELPKRAADLAFFGNAQDGIVNLALKKDNLSITRFDPSTLNQTNGKEIQLAEATKYFVSEKVIDFGNKYFWIHSDWDKDAGKEFLYYDQIDVLSGKIASSNNKMLETTKMTREAAPSLAGGMFSFLGTGSKYNLNTDVANKKLLVSYRLVPEEKKDKN
;
A
#
# COMPACT_ATOMS: atom_id res chain seq x y z
N MET A 1 59.36 17.52 14.31
CA MET A 1 58.29 17.71 15.32
C MET A 1 57.09 18.52 14.83
N LYS A 2 57.25 19.60 14.03
CA LYS A 2 56.11 20.41 13.53
C LYS A 2 55.02 19.63 12.80
N TYR A 3 55.36 18.62 11.99
CA TYR A 3 54.38 17.84 11.22
C TYR A 3 53.65 16.76 12.03
N LEU A 4 54.21 16.35 13.18
CA LEU A 4 53.59 15.34 14.04
C LEU A 4 52.32 15.88 14.71
N LEU A 5 52.36 17.17 15.10
CA LEU A 5 51.25 17.84 15.76
C LEU A 5 50.09 18.07 14.77
N VAL A 6 50.39 18.40 13.51
CA VAL A 6 49.38 18.52 12.44
C VAL A 6 48.72 17.16 12.16
N LEU A 7 49.50 16.08 12.09
CA LEU A 7 48.97 14.73 11.86
C LEU A 7 48.04 14.26 12.99
N CYS A 8 48.41 14.52 14.25
CA CYS A 8 47.55 14.25 15.41
C CYS A 8 46.26 15.07 15.38
N THR A 9 46.32 16.33 14.92
CA THR A 9 45.12 17.20 14.86
C THR A 9 44.14 16.72 13.79
N CYS A 10 44.62 16.22 12.65
CA CYS A 10 43.78 15.64 11.59
C CYS A 10 43.11 14.32 11.99
N MET A 11 43.73 13.53 12.87
CA MET A 11 43.13 12.27 13.34
C MET A 11 42.01 12.48 14.36
N VAL A 12 42.05 13.56 15.16
CA VAL A 12 40.99 13.89 16.13
C VAL A 12 39.73 14.42 15.44
N SER A 13 39.84 15.00 14.25
CA SER A 13 38.66 15.40 13.44
C SER A 13 37.90 14.23 12.80
N LEU A 14 38.47 13.03 12.76
CA LEU A 14 37.81 11.84 12.21
C LEU A 14 36.90 11.12 13.22
N SER A 15 36.97 11.47 14.51
CA SER A 15 36.03 11.02 15.54
C SER A 15 34.74 11.86 15.58
N GLY A 16 34.28 12.33 14.42
CA GLY A 16 32.97 12.96 14.28
C GLY A 16 31.87 11.95 14.60
N PHE A 17 31.03 12.31 15.57
CA PHE A 17 29.87 11.58 16.09
C PHE A 17 29.13 10.70 15.07
N SER A 18 29.55 9.43 14.95
CA SER A 18 28.72 8.36 14.37
C SER A 18 27.86 7.69 15.45
N GLN A 19 27.28 8.47 16.36
CA GLN A 19 26.18 7.96 17.17
C GLN A 19 24.92 8.13 16.33
N SER A 20 24.42 7.04 15.76
CA SER A 20 23.07 7.02 15.22
C SER A 20 22.14 7.58 16.29
N LYS A 21 21.28 8.54 15.91
CA LYS A 21 20.28 9.06 16.85
C LYS A 21 19.54 7.85 17.43
N LYS A 22 19.57 7.68 18.76
CA LYS A 22 18.85 6.58 19.42
C LYS A 22 17.41 6.62 18.92
N ILE A 23 16.99 5.58 18.22
CA ILE A 23 15.63 5.48 17.68
C ILE A 23 14.71 5.35 18.88
N SER A 24 13.91 6.39 19.13
CA SER A 24 12.84 6.34 20.12
C SER A 24 11.57 5.93 19.39
N PHE A 25 10.98 4.80 19.80
CA PHE A 25 9.69 4.36 19.30
C PHE A 25 8.70 4.25 20.46
N LYS A 26 7.42 4.47 20.13
CA LYS A 26 6.30 4.26 21.05
C LYS A 26 5.43 3.17 20.44
N LEU A 27 5.04 2.20 21.27
CA LEU A 27 4.06 1.18 20.90
C LEU A 27 2.71 1.57 21.47
N GLY A 28 1.66 1.36 20.68
CA GLY A 28 0.28 1.44 21.14
C GLY A 28 -0.16 0.17 21.85
N SER A 29 -1.39 0.16 22.37
CA SER A 29 -2.04 -1.08 22.78
C SER A 29 -2.32 -1.97 21.57
N GLU A 30 -2.53 -3.26 21.82
CA GLU A 30 -3.12 -4.13 20.82
C GLU A 30 -4.47 -3.56 20.36
N TYR A 31 -4.76 -3.70 19.06
CA TYR A 31 -6.04 -3.30 18.47
C TYR A 31 -6.65 -4.50 17.75
N GLU A 32 -7.98 -4.55 17.75
CA GLU A 32 -8.70 -5.66 17.14
C GLU A 32 -9.09 -5.33 15.71
N LEU A 33 -8.83 -6.28 14.81
CA LEU A 33 -9.38 -6.25 13.46
C LEU A 33 -10.67 -7.08 13.42
N PRO A 34 -11.66 -6.69 12.60
CA PRO A 34 -12.85 -7.51 12.39
C PRO A 34 -12.45 -8.94 12.00
N LYS A 35 -13.12 -9.93 12.58
CA LYS A 35 -12.81 -11.34 12.32
C LYS A 35 -12.81 -11.66 10.82
N ARG A 36 -11.70 -12.23 10.33
CA ARG A 36 -11.42 -12.56 8.92
C ARG A 36 -11.28 -11.34 7.99
N ALA A 37 -11.06 -10.15 8.52
CA ALA A 37 -10.61 -9.02 7.72
C ALA A 37 -9.14 -9.20 7.34
N ALA A 38 -8.78 -8.77 6.13
CA ALA A 38 -7.40 -8.54 5.75
C ALA A 38 -6.97 -7.16 6.26
N ASP A 39 -5.84 -7.11 6.96
CA ASP A 39 -5.18 -5.85 7.30
C ASP A 39 -4.52 -5.29 6.03
N LEU A 40 -5.01 -4.16 5.53
CA LEU A 40 -4.52 -3.61 4.26
C LEU A 40 -3.35 -2.67 4.48
N ALA A 41 -3.50 -1.71 5.40
CA ALA A 41 -2.48 -0.71 5.65
C ALA A 41 -2.70 0.04 6.96
N PHE A 42 -1.59 0.53 7.50
CA PHE A 42 -1.56 1.49 8.60
C PHE A 42 -0.81 2.73 8.11
N PHE A 43 -1.47 3.88 8.07
CA PHE A 43 -0.94 5.10 7.44
C PHE A 43 -1.48 6.36 8.13
N GLY A 44 -0.86 7.50 7.82
CA GLY A 44 -1.14 8.76 8.50
C GLY A 44 0.11 9.35 9.14
N ASN A 45 -0.07 10.43 9.88
CA ASN A 45 1.00 11.15 10.56
C ASN A 45 0.49 11.82 11.83
N ALA A 46 1.38 12.50 12.55
CA ALA A 46 1.04 13.12 13.83
C ALA A 46 0.07 14.32 13.69
N GLN A 47 0.01 14.94 12.52
CA GLN A 47 -0.80 16.12 12.24
C GLN A 47 -2.21 15.76 11.75
N ASP A 48 -2.31 14.86 10.77
CA ASP A 48 -3.56 14.45 10.14
C ASP A 48 -4.27 13.33 10.93
N GLY A 49 -3.53 12.68 11.83
CA GLY A 49 -3.96 11.49 12.55
C GLY A 49 -3.48 10.21 11.87
N ILE A 50 -3.78 9.09 12.51
CA ILE A 50 -3.32 7.76 12.10
C ILE A 50 -4.55 6.89 11.86
N VAL A 51 -4.53 6.09 10.80
CA VAL A 51 -5.61 5.18 10.44
C VAL A 51 -5.08 3.81 10.05
N ASN A 52 -5.86 2.80 10.43
CA ASN A 52 -5.82 1.47 9.85
C ASN A 52 -6.95 1.32 8.82
N LEU A 53 -6.63 0.64 7.73
CA LEU A 53 -7.59 0.20 6.74
C LEU A 53 -7.63 -1.31 6.72
N ALA A 54 -8.80 -1.89 6.90
CA ALA A 54 -9.01 -3.33 6.84
C ALA A 54 -10.20 -3.67 5.95
N LEU A 55 -10.11 -4.79 5.22
CA LEU A 55 -11.16 -5.20 4.29
C LEU A 55 -11.67 -6.58 4.64
N LYS A 56 -12.99 -6.71 4.76
CA LYS A 56 -13.68 -7.98 4.96
C LYS A 56 -14.72 -8.14 3.87
N LYS A 57 -14.39 -8.92 2.84
CA LYS A 57 -15.21 -9.08 1.63
C LYS A 57 -15.51 -7.71 1.00
N ASP A 58 -16.75 -7.26 1.13
CA ASP A 58 -17.36 -6.05 0.60
C ASP A 58 -17.50 -4.96 1.67
N ASN A 59 -16.90 -5.15 2.85
CA ASN A 59 -16.94 -4.18 3.94
C ASN A 59 -15.54 -3.66 4.27
N LEU A 60 -15.34 -2.36 4.04
CA LEU A 60 -14.13 -1.63 4.35
C LEU A 60 -14.25 -1.02 5.75
N SER A 61 -13.30 -1.33 6.63
CA SER A 61 -13.18 -0.74 7.95
C SER A 61 -12.06 0.30 7.96
N ILE A 62 -12.38 1.52 8.36
CA ILE A 62 -11.42 2.60 8.59
C ILE A 62 -11.40 2.89 10.09
N THR A 63 -10.31 2.49 10.76
CA THR A 63 -10.15 2.67 12.20
C THR A 63 -9.12 3.75 12.47
N ARG A 64 -9.48 4.75 13.28
CA ARG A 64 -8.64 5.90 13.64
C ARG A 64 -7.96 5.71 14.98
N PHE A 65 -6.75 6.24 15.07
CA PHE A 65 -5.92 6.22 16.26
C PHE A 65 -5.49 7.64 16.61
N ASP A 66 -5.46 7.93 17.91
CA ASP A 66 -4.87 9.17 18.40
C ASP A 66 -3.35 9.13 18.21
N PRO A 67 -2.72 10.11 17.54
CA PRO A 67 -1.30 10.04 17.21
C PRO A 67 -0.38 10.16 18.43
N SER A 68 -0.87 10.71 19.54
CA SER A 68 -0.06 10.93 20.75
C SER A 68 -0.08 9.70 21.65
N THR A 69 -1.24 9.06 21.80
CA THR A 69 -1.48 7.92 22.70
C THR A 69 -1.46 6.58 21.98
N LEU A 70 -1.71 6.58 20.66
CA LEU A 70 -1.92 5.40 19.80
C LEU A 70 -3.15 4.57 20.19
N ASN A 71 -4.05 5.13 21.01
CA ASN A 71 -5.31 4.49 21.33
C ASN A 71 -6.30 4.62 20.18
N GLN A 72 -7.09 3.58 19.95
CA GLN A 72 -8.20 3.62 19.01
C GLN A 72 -9.24 4.66 19.47
N THR A 73 -9.64 5.55 18.57
CA THR A 73 -10.56 6.67 18.89
C THR A 73 -11.93 6.47 18.27
N ASN A 74 -11.98 6.06 17.00
CA ASN A 74 -13.22 5.88 16.24
C ASN A 74 -12.98 4.89 15.11
N GLY A 75 -14.03 4.21 14.66
CA GLY A 75 -13.99 3.33 13.50
C GLY A 75 -15.26 3.50 12.67
N LYS A 76 -15.13 3.40 11.34
CA LYS A 76 -16.27 3.34 10.44
C LYS A 76 -16.17 2.13 9.55
N GLU A 77 -17.31 1.47 9.38
CA GLU A 77 -17.48 0.46 8.35
C GLU A 77 -18.21 1.08 7.17
N ILE A 78 -17.72 0.78 5.96
CA ILE A 78 -18.24 1.26 4.70
C ILE A 78 -18.53 0.03 3.85
N GLN A 79 -19.79 -0.15 3.51
CA GLN A 79 -20.22 -1.19 2.58
C GLN A 79 -19.88 -0.75 1.15
N LEU A 80 -19.10 -1.56 0.44
CA LEU A 80 -18.68 -1.34 -0.93
C LEU A 80 -19.75 -1.90 -1.87
N ALA A 81 -20.79 -1.10 -2.14
CA ALA A 81 -21.93 -1.54 -2.96
C ALA A 81 -21.52 -1.95 -4.39
N GLU A 82 -20.42 -1.38 -4.90
CA GLU A 82 -19.94 -1.61 -6.27
C GLU A 82 -18.88 -2.72 -6.38
N ALA A 83 -18.41 -3.27 -5.26
CA ALA A 83 -17.39 -4.31 -5.28
C ALA A 83 -17.99 -5.61 -5.84
N THR A 84 -17.54 -6.04 -7.02
CA THR A 84 -17.96 -7.35 -7.55
C THR A 84 -17.19 -8.47 -6.86
N LYS A 85 -17.53 -9.72 -7.17
CA LYS A 85 -16.77 -10.90 -6.71
C LYS A 85 -15.33 -10.95 -7.22
N TYR A 86 -14.99 -10.12 -8.21
CA TYR A 86 -13.63 -10.01 -8.77
C TYR A 86 -12.85 -8.80 -8.24
N PHE A 87 -13.43 -8.06 -7.30
CA PHE A 87 -12.80 -6.95 -6.62
C PHE A 87 -11.48 -7.37 -5.95
N VAL A 88 -10.43 -6.59 -6.16
CA VAL A 88 -9.12 -6.76 -5.53
C VAL A 88 -8.66 -5.44 -4.94
N SER A 89 -8.33 -5.44 -3.65
CA SER A 89 -7.57 -4.35 -3.04
C SER A 89 -6.11 -4.45 -3.47
N GLU A 90 -5.64 -3.45 -4.19
CA GLU A 90 -4.29 -3.47 -4.77
C GLU A 90 -3.26 -2.90 -3.80
N LYS A 91 -3.42 -1.64 -3.37
CA LYS A 91 -2.45 -0.96 -2.52
C LYS A 91 -3.02 0.31 -1.89
N VAL A 92 -2.55 0.68 -0.70
CA VAL A 92 -2.72 2.03 -0.18
C VAL A 92 -1.43 2.82 -0.43
N ILE A 93 -1.56 4.02 -1.00
CA ILE A 93 -0.44 4.91 -1.35
C ILE A 93 -0.59 6.25 -0.64
N ASP A 94 0.51 6.73 -0.08
CA ASP A 94 0.65 8.07 0.48
C ASP A 94 1.40 8.98 -0.50
N PHE A 95 0.74 10.05 -0.93
CA PHE A 95 1.31 11.16 -1.70
C PHE A 95 1.51 12.39 -0.80
N GLY A 96 2.33 12.22 0.24
CA GLY A 96 2.83 13.28 1.12
C GLY A 96 1.78 14.00 1.95
N ASN A 97 0.67 13.33 2.32
CA ASN A 97 -0.50 13.77 3.12
C ASN A 97 -1.85 13.54 2.41
N LYS A 98 -1.82 13.04 1.18
CA LYS A 98 -3.03 12.53 0.51
C LYS A 98 -2.92 11.03 0.38
N TYR A 99 -3.93 10.34 0.89
CA TYR A 99 -3.93 8.89 0.97
C TYR A 99 -4.93 8.33 -0.01
N PHE A 100 -4.49 7.35 -0.79
CA PHE A 100 -5.28 6.76 -1.85
C PHE A 100 -5.31 5.25 -1.69
N TRP A 101 -6.50 4.67 -1.70
CA TRP A 101 -6.68 3.25 -1.79
C TRP A 101 -6.97 2.86 -3.23
N ILE A 102 -6.03 2.11 -3.81
CA ILE A 102 -6.09 1.61 -5.17
C ILE A 102 -6.72 0.22 -5.14
N HIS A 103 -7.69 0.02 -6.01
CA HIS A 103 -8.41 -1.24 -6.15
C HIS A 103 -8.72 -1.50 -7.62
N SER A 104 -8.93 -2.77 -7.94
CA SER A 104 -9.24 -3.21 -9.30
C SER A 104 -10.46 -4.12 -9.31
N ASP A 105 -11.11 -4.17 -10.47
CA ASP A 105 -12.22 -5.08 -10.68
C ASP A 105 -12.22 -5.59 -12.14
N TRP A 106 -12.81 -6.77 -12.34
CA TRP A 106 -12.98 -7.40 -13.64
C TRP A 106 -14.46 -7.51 -13.99
N ASP A 107 -14.85 -6.81 -15.05
CA ASP A 107 -16.15 -7.01 -15.66
C ASP A 107 -16.06 -8.14 -16.68
N LYS A 108 -16.63 -9.28 -16.32
CA LYS A 108 -16.65 -10.48 -17.16
C LYS A 108 -17.54 -10.30 -18.39
N ASP A 109 -18.62 -9.55 -18.27
CA ASP A 109 -19.62 -9.40 -19.34
C ASP A 109 -19.10 -8.43 -20.40
N ALA A 110 -18.46 -7.34 -19.97
CA ALA A 110 -17.77 -6.40 -20.87
C ALA A 110 -16.38 -6.89 -21.32
N GLY A 111 -15.80 -7.87 -20.63
CA GLY A 111 -14.45 -8.35 -20.92
C GLY A 111 -13.35 -7.33 -20.60
N LYS A 112 -13.56 -6.51 -19.56
CA LYS A 112 -12.70 -5.37 -19.21
C LYS A 112 -12.19 -5.42 -17.78
N GLU A 113 -10.90 -5.13 -17.61
CA GLU A 113 -10.29 -4.87 -16.32
C GLU A 113 -10.29 -3.37 -16.08
N PHE A 114 -10.54 -2.99 -14.83
CA PHE A 114 -10.51 -1.60 -14.41
C PHE A 114 -9.56 -1.42 -13.23
N LEU A 115 -8.91 -0.26 -13.18
CA LEU A 115 -8.15 0.19 -12.02
C LEU A 115 -8.76 1.50 -11.54
N TYR A 116 -9.04 1.57 -10.25
CA TYR A 116 -9.65 2.72 -9.61
C TYR A 116 -8.80 3.19 -8.43
N TYR A 117 -9.05 4.43 -8.00
CA TYR A 117 -8.64 4.89 -6.69
C TYR A 117 -9.78 5.56 -5.92
N ASP A 118 -9.69 5.41 -4.61
CA ASP A 118 -10.49 6.12 -3.63
C ASP A 118 -9.54 6.99 -2.79
N GLN A 119 -9.85 8.28 -2.64
CA GLN A 119 -9.12 9.15 -1.73
C GLN A 119 -9.68 8.99 -0.31
N ILE A 120 -8.80 8.73 0.65
CA ILE A 120 -9.15 8.61 2.07
C ILE A 120 -8.81 9.91 2.79
N ASP A 121 -9.77 10.44 3.52
CA ASP A 121 -9.57 11.52 4.48
C ASP A 121 -9.31 10.92 5.86
N VAL A 122 -8.06 11.03 6.32
CA VAL A 122 -7.58 10.51 7.60
C VAL A 122 -8.17 11.27 8.79
N LEU A 123 -8.43 12.56 8.63
CA LEU A 123 -8.99 13.42 9.68
C LEU A 123 -10.45 13.11 9.95
N SER A 124 -11.22 12.66 8.95
CA SER A 124 -12.62 12.27 9.15
C SER A 124 -12.82 10.75 9.22
N GLY A 125 -11.83 9.96 8.80
CA GLY A 125 -11.91 8.51 8.66
C GLY A 125 -12.97 8.11 7.64
N LYS A 126 -13.03 8.80 6.49
CA LYS A 126 -14.01 8.58 5.42
C LYS A 126 -13.34 8.54 4.06
N ILE A 127 -14.03 7.97 3.08
CA ILE A 127 -13.69 8.14 1.67
C ILE A 127 -14.13 9.54 1.25
N ALA A 128 -13.17 10.36 0.83
CA ALA A 128 -13.39 11.73 0.36
C ALA A 128 -13.81 11.78 -1.11
N SER A 129 -13.32 10.83 -1.92
CA SER A 129 -13.67 10.67 -3.33
C SER A 129 -13.53 9.18 -3.67
N SER A 130 -14.51 8.59 -4.35
CA SER A 130 -14.59 7.15 -4.59
C SER A 130 -14.72 6.82 -6.07
N ASN A 131 -14.24 5.62 -6.46
CA ASN A 131 -14.36 5.00 -7.76
C ASN A 131 -13.84 5.87 -8.93
N ASN A 132 -12.75 6.60 -8.69
CA ASN A 132 -12.11 7.37 -9.74
C ASN A 132 -11.32 6.42 -10.65
N LYS A 133 -11.75 6.29 -11.91
CA LYS A 133 -11.10 5.40 -12.87
C LYS A 133 -9.74 5.92 -13.29
N MET A 134 -8.72 5.09 -13.13
CA MET A 134 -7.35 5.34 -13.59
C MET A 134 -7.10 4.74 -14.96
N LEU A 135 -7.46 3.47 -15.11
CA LEU A 135 -7.16 2.67 -16.30
C LEU A 135 -8.34 1.76 -16.61
N GLU A 136 -8.46 1.46 -17.90
CA GLU A 136 -9.39 0.49 -18.45
C GLU A 136 -8.62 -0.30 -19.52
N THR A 137 -8.67 -1.63 -19.44
CA THR A 137 -7.94 -2.49 -20.37
C THR A 137 -8.70 -3.78 -20.64
N THR A 138 -8.31 -4.49 -21.70
CA THR A 138 -8.75 -5.87 -21.92
C THR A 138 -8.12 -6.81 -20.89
N LYS A 139 -8.51 -8.08 -20.94
CA LYS A 139 -8.06 -9.12 -20.02
C LYS A 139 -6.54 -9.13 -19.82
N MET A 140 -6.13 -9.09 -18.56
CA MET A 140 -4.72 -9.12 -18.17
C MET A 140 -4.29 -10.51 -17.70
N THR A 141 -3.01 -10.80 -17.89
CA THR A 141 -2.32 -11.91 -17.24
C THR A 141 -1.81 -11.42 -15.88
N ARG A 142 -1.82 -12.30 -14.89
CA ARG A 142 -1.26 -11.98 -13.58
C ARG A 142 0.24 -11.77 -13.65
N GLU A 143 0.75 -10.91 -12.78
CA GLU A 143 2.17 -10.92 -12.46
C GLU A 143 2.48 -12.23 -11.72
N ALA A 144 3.58 -12.89 -12.08
CA ALA A 144 4.00 -14.09 -11.38
C ALA A 144 4.41 -13.69 -9.96
N ALA A 145 3.53 -13.88 -8.98
CA ALA A 145 3.92 -13.79 -7.59
C ALA A 145 5.09 -14.76 -7.37
N PRO A 146 6.16 -14.38 -6.64
CA PRO A 146 7.17 -15.33 -6.21
C PRO A 146 6.50 -16.33 -5.26
N SER A 147 5.93 -17.39 -5.81
CA SER A 147 5.29 -18.44 -5.04
C SER A 147 6.39 -19.27 -4.39
N LEU A 148 6.48 -19.22 -3.06
CA LEU A 148 7.16 -20.26 -2.27
C LEU A 148 6.49 -21.65 -2.43
N ALA A 149 5.35 -21.72 -3.12
CA ALA A 149 4.68 -22.96 -3.50
C ALA A 149 4.71 -23.14 -5.03
N GLY A 150 5.78 -23.76 -5.52
CA GLY A 150 5.91 -24.22 -6.91
C GLY A 150 4.93 -25.36 -7.22
N GLY A 151 3.66 -25.03 -7.41
CA GLY A 151 2.60 -26.00 -7.69
C GLY A 151 1.58 -25.48 -8.70
N MET A 152 0.94 -26.43 -9.39
CA MET A 152 -0.07 -26.31 -10.44
C MET A 152 -1.38 -25.61 -10.01
N PHE A 153 -1.34 -24.71 -9.01
CA PHE A 153 -2.49 -23.98 -8.46
C PHE A 153 -2.22 -22.47 -8.31
N SER A 154 -1.02 -21.98 -8.66
CA SER A 154 -0.67 -20.55 -8.64
C SER A 154 -1.61 -19.67 -9.50
N PHE A 155 -2.27 -20.25 -10.50
CA PHE A 155 -3.24 -19.57 -11.35
C PHE A 155 -4.63 -19.35 -10.72
N LEU A 156 -4.97 -20.00 -9.59
CA LEU A 156 -6.31 -19.93 -8.98
C LEU A 156 -6.50 -18.83 -7.91
N GLY A 157 -5.45 -18.12 -7.50
CA GLY A 157 -5.60 -17.07 -6.47
C GLY A 157 -6.41 -15.86 -6.96
N THR A 158 -6.63 -14.86 -6.11
CA THR A 158 -7.12 -13.49 -6.43
C THR A 158 -6.01 -12.45 -6.15
N GLY A 159 -4.75 -12.80 -6.45
CA GLY A 159 -3.62 -11.88 -6.37
C GLY A 159 -3.66 -10.76 -7.43
N SER A 160 -3.03 -9.65 -7.07
CA SER A 160 -2.84 -8.42 -7.85
C SER A 160 -2.36 -8.68 -9.29
N LYS A 161 -2.95 -7.96 -10.25
CA LYS A 161 -2.53 -7.98 -11.67
C LYS A 161 -1.68 -6.76 -12.05
N TYR A 162 -1.59 -5.78 -11.15
CA TYR A 162 -0.93 -4.50 -11.38
C TYR A 162 0.32 -4.38 -10.53
N ASN A 163 1.43 -4.02 -11.15
CA ASN A 163 2.64 -3.62 -10.43
C ASN A 163 2.60 -2.11 -10.17
N LEU A 164 2.53 -1.72 -8.89
CA LEU A 164 2.34 -0.34 -8.44
C LEU A 164 3.60 0.18 -7.72
N ASN A 165 4.37 1.02 -8.42
CA ASN A 165 5.60 1.63 -7.89
C ASN A 165 5.46 3.15 -7.81
N THR A 166 6.04 3.74 -6.77
CA THR A 166 6.17 5.19 -6.63
C THR A 166 7.61 5.62 -6.90
N ASP A 167 7.79 6.87 -7.31
CA ASP A 167 9.11 7.49 -7.28
C ASP A 167 9.57 7.73 -5.83
N VAL A 168 10.87 7.97 -5.63
CA VAL A 168 11.47 8.14 -4.29
C VAL A 168 10.79 9.26 -3.48
N ALA A 169 10.26 10.28 -4.16
CA ALA A 169 9.57 11.40 -3.53
C ALA A 169 8.07 11.15 -3.29
N ASN A 170 7.53 10.00 -3.67
CA ASN A 170 6.10 9.70 -3.67
C ASN A 170 5.29 10.86 -4.27
N LYS A 171 5.56 11.21 -5.52
CA LYS A 171 4.86 12.24 -6.32
C LYS A 171 4.28 11.69 -7.61
N LYS A 172 4.78 10.54 -8.08
CA LYS A 172 4.32 9.86 -9.29
C LYS A 172 4.06 8.40 -8.99
N LEU A 173 3.00 7.87 -9.59
CA LEU A 173 2.68 6.45 -9.60
C LEU A 173 2.99 5.88 -10.98
N LEU A 174 3.84 4.86 -11.01
CA LEU A 174 4.02 3.98 -12.15
C LEU A 174 3.12 2.76 -11.96
N VAL A 175 2.18 2.60 -12.91
CA VAL A 175 1.35 1.41 -13.02
C VAL A 175 1.85 0.59 -14.20
N SER A 176 2.22 -0.66 -13.95
CA SER A 176 2.62 -1.61 -15.00
C SER A 176 1.75 -2.86 -14.94
N TYR A 177 1.43 -3.43 -16.09
CA TYR A 177 0.61 -4.64 -16.21
C TYR A 177 0.96 -5.42 -17.47
N ARG A 178 0.49 -6.67 -17.55
CA ARG A 178 0.72 -7.56 -18.70
C ARG A 178 -0.60 -8.01 -19.30
N LEU A 179 -0.78 -7.77 -20.60
CA LEU A 179 -1.93 -8.30 -21.34
C LEU A 179 -1.82 -9.81 -21.57
N VAL A 180 -2.96 -10.48 -21.70
CA VAL A 180 -3.00 -11.85 -22.23
C VAL A 180 -2.59 -11.81 -23.71
N PRO A 181 -1.61 -12.60 -24.16
CA PRO A 181 -1.23 -12.64 -25.57
C PRO A 181 -2.37 -13.20 -26.42
N GLU A 182 -2.59 -12.62 -27.59
CA GLU A 182 -3.62 -13.07 -28.55
C GLU A 182 -3.28 -14.43 -29.15
N GLU A 183 -1.99 -14.70 -29.37
CA GLU A 183 -1.49 -15.97 -29.88
C GLU A 183 -0.53 -16.64 -28.91
N LYS A 184 -0.80 -17.90 -28.58
CA LYS A 184 0.03 -18.73 -27.72
C LYS A 184 1.04 -19.50 -28.59
N LYS A 185 2.33 -19.15 -28.50
CA LYS A 185 3.40 -19.93 -29.14
C LYS A 185 3.60 -21.25 -28.39
N ASP A 186 2.83 -22.26 -28.75
CA ASP A 186 2.90 -23.62 -28.19
C ASP A 186 3.91 -24.55 -28.93
N LYS A 187 4.81 -23.99 -29.75
CA LYS A 187 5.83 -24.77 -30.47
C LYS A 187 7.23 -24.19 -30.30
N ASN A 188 8.05 -24.91 -29.54
CA ASN A 188 9.48 -25.10 -29.77
C ASN A 188 9.71 -26.60 -29.98
#